data_AF-A0A435B3I1-F1
#
_entry.id   AF-A0A435B3I1-F1
#
_cell.length_a   1.000
_cell.length_b   1.000
_cell.length_c   1.000
_cell.angle_alpha   90.00
_cell.angle_beta   90.00
_cell.angle_gamma   90.00
#
_symmetry.space_group_name_H-M   'P 1'
#
loop_
_entity.id
_entity.type
_entity.pdbx_description
1 polymer ?
#
loop_
_entity_poly.entity_id
_entity_poly.type
_entity_poly.pdbx_seq_one_letter_code
_entity_poly.pdbx_strand_id
1 'polypeptide(L)'
;MNPRQPASFATRAIHLGHDPAQHEGALTPPLHLTSTYAFDSAEAGAALFAGEAPGHIYSRISNPTLDLLERRCADLEGAEAGVALASGMGAICSVFWTFLSPGDEIITDNTLYGCTFAFM
;
A
#
# COMPACT_ATOMS: atom_id res chain seq x y z
N MET A 1 -22.32 -18.32 -11.44
CA MET A 1 -21.80 -16.97 -11.70
C MET A 1 -20.87 -17.04 -12.89
N ASN A 2 -20.99 -16.12 -13.85
CA ASN A 2 -20.17 -16.13 -15.06
C ASN A 2 -18.73 -15.70 -14.70
N PRO A 3 -17.71 -16.56 -14.85
CA PRO A 3 -16.33 -16.29 -14.41
C PRO A 3 -15.59 -15.22 -15.25
N ARG A 4 -16.30 -14.46 -16.10
CA ARG A 4 -15.72 -13.56 -17.12
C ARG A 4 -15.95 -12.07 -16.89
N GLN A 5 -16.67 -11.66 -15.84
CA GLN A 5 -16.80 -10.25 -15.50
C GLN A 5 -16.19 -10.00 -14.12
N PRO A 6 -15.26 -9.03 -13.99
CA PRO A 6 -14.82 -8.59 -12.69
C PRO A 6 -16.04 -8.13 -11.89
N ALA A 7 -16.00 -8.38 -10.57
CA ALA A 7 -17.06 -7.93 -9.68
C ALA A 7 -17.27 -6.41 -9.81
N SER A 8 -18.47 -5.93 -9.47
CA SER A 8 -18.77 -4.50 -9.54
C SER A 8 -17.81 -3.67 -8.67
N PHE A 9 -17.62 -2.38 -8.99
CA PHE A 9 -16.81 -1.46 -8.19
C PHE A 9 -17.18 -1.51 -6.70
N ALA A 10 -18.48 -1.44 -6.38
CA ALA A 10 -18.96 -1.48 -5.00
C ALA A 10 -18.62 -2.82 -4.31
N THR A 11 -18.72 -3.94 -5.02
CA THR A 11 -18.34 -5.26 -4.49
C THR A 11 -16.83 -5.30 -4.19
N ARG A 12 -15.99 -4.81 -5.10
CA ARG A 12 -14.53 -4.78 -4.89
C ARG A 12 -14.14 -3.85 -3.73
N ALA A 13 -14.77 -2.67 -3.64
CA ALA A 13 -14.53 -1.71 -2.57
C ALA A 13 -14.87 -2.24 -1.16
N ILE A 14 -15.80 -3.19 -1.06
CA ILE A 14 -16.16 -3.82 0.22
C ILE A 14 -15.29 -5.06 0.49
N HIS A 15 -15.14 -5.94 -0.49
CA HIS A 15 -14.69 -7.33 -0.25
C HIS A 15 -13.26 -7.63 -0.69
N LEU A 16 -12.69 -6.86 -1.63
CA LEU A 16 -11.41 -7.24 -2.22
C LEU A 16 -10.28 -7.24 -1.16
N GLY A 17 -9.48 -8.30 -1.18
CA GLY A 17 -8.31 -8.47 -0.32
C GLY A 17 -8.61 -9.03 1.08
N HIS A 18 -9.88 -9.22 1.47
CA HIS A 18 -10.22 -9.79 2.78
C HIS A 18 -11.09 -11.05 2.66
N ASP A 19 -10.59 -12.16 3.18
CA ASP A 19 -11.35 -13.40 3.37
C ASP A 19 -11.42 -13.73 4.87
N PRO A 20 -12.60 -13.61 5.51
CA PRO A 20 -12.78 -13.96 6.92
C PRO A 20 -12.30 -15.38 7.27
N ALA A 21 -12.34 -16.33 6.34
CA ALA A 21 -11.87 -17.70 6.59
C ALA A 21 -10.37 -17.79 6.87
N GLN A 22 -9.58 -16.81 6.41
CA GLN A 22 -8.14 -16.69 6.67
C GLN A 22 -7.84 -15.94 7.98
N HIS A 23 -8.86 -15.42 8.65
CA HIS A 23 -8.74 -14.55 9.83
C HIS A 23 -9.69 -14.98 10.96
N GLU A 24 -9.72 -16.27 11.29
CA GLU A 24 -10.51 -16.83 12.41
C GLU A 24 -12.02 -16.55 12.32
N GLY A 25 -12.54 -16.29 11.12
CA GLY A 25 -13.94 -15.92 10.90
C GLY A 25 -14.26 -14.45 11.17
N ALA A 26 -13.26 -13.60 11.41
CA ALA A 26 -13.46 -12.17 11.62
C ALA A 26 -13.98 -11.49 10.35
N LEU A 27 -15.24 -11.04 10.39
CA LEU A 27 -15.87 -10.34 9.26
C LEU A 27 -15.14 -9.03 8.94
N THR A 28 -14.78 -8.27 9.97
CA THR A 28 -13.95 -7.07 9.84
C THR A 28 -12.47 -7.46 9.89
N PRO A 29 -11.62 -6.96 8.97
CA PRO A 29 -10.18 -7.21 9.02
C PRO A 29 -9.59 -6.80 10.39
N PRO A 30 -8.75 -7.65 11.01
CA PRO A 30 -8.06 -7.28 12.25
C PRO A 30 -7.12 -6.08 12.08
N LEU A 31 -7.02 -5.25 13.12
CA LEU A 31 -6.10 -4.12 13.17
C LEU A 31 -4.73 -4.57 13.69
N HIS A 32 -3.70 -4.49 12.85
CA HIS A 32 -2.32 -4.84 13.21
C HIS A 32 -1.59 -3.62 13.78
N LEU A 33 -1.96 -3.23 15.00
CA LEU A 33 -1.37 -2.10 15.74
C LEU A 33 -0.03 -2.46 16.40
N THR A 34 0.93 -2.90 15.60
CA THR A 34 2.30 -3.22 16.04
C THR A 34 3.33 -2.43 15.25
N SER A 35 4.50 -2.19 15.84
CA SER A 35 5.64 -1.62 15.14
C SER A 35 6.50 -2.67 14.43
N THR A 36 6.71 -3.84 15.04
CA THR A 36 7.63 -4.88 14.58
C THR A 36 6.95 -6.25 14.51
N TYR A 37 7.51 -7.15 13.70
CA TYR A 37 7.06 -8.53 13.55
C TYR A 37 8.16 -9.48 14.01
N ALA A 38 7.76 -10.59 14.64
CA ALA A 38 8.68 -11.64 15.05
C ALA A 38 9.05 -12.55 13.87
N PHE A 39 10.22 -13.18 13.95
CA PHE A 39 10.67 -14.18 12.99
C PHE A 39 10.78 -15.55 13.65
N ASP A 40 10.45 -16.60 12.90
CA ASP A 40 10.57 -17.98 13.40
C ASP A 40 12.03 -18.41 13.62
N SER A 41 12.96 -17.85 12.83
CA SER A 41 14.40 -18.06 12.97
C SER A 41 15.21 -16.89 12.42
N ALA A 42 16.52 -16.89 12.68
CA ALA A 42 17.43 -15.88 12.13
C ALA A 42 17.51 -15.96 10.59
N GLU A 43 17.48 -17.18 10.04
CA GLU A 43 17.47 -17.45 8.60
C GLU A 43 16.18 -16.94 7.95
N ALA A 44 15.03 -17.13 8.60
CA ALA A 44 13.76 -16.59 8.12
C ALA A 44 13.78 -15.05 8.07
N GLY A 45 14.32 -14.41 9.12
CA GLY A 45 14.53 -12.96 9.14
C GLY A 45 15.44 -12.50 7.99
N ALA A 46 16.57 -13.17 7.78
CA ALA A 46 17.50 -12.84 6.70
C ALA A 46 16.86 -12.92 5.31
N ALA A 47 16.08 -13.97 5.04
CA ALA A 47 15.37 -14.14 3.77
C ALA A 47 14.34 -13.01 3.52
N LEU A 48 13.61 -12.57 4.56
CA LEU A 48 12.70 -11.42 4.47
C LEU A 48 13.44 -10.13 4.14
N PHE A 49 14.55 -9.84 4.82
CA PHE A 49 15.36 -8.64 4.56
C PHE A 49 16.00 -8.63 3.17
N ALA A 50 16.33 -9.81 2.63
CA ALA A 50 16.85 -9.97 1.27
C ALA A 50 15.76 -9.88 0.18
N GLY A 51 14.47 -9.87 0.56
CA GLY A 51 13.35 -9.91 -0.39
C GLY A 51 13.13 -11.27 -1.04
N GLU A 52 13.71 -12.32 -0.46
CA GLU A 52 13.64 -13.71 -0.96
C GLU A 52 12.40 -14.44 -0.43
N ALA A 53 11.77 -13.90 0.62
CA ALA A 53 10.54 -14.40 1.20
C ALA A 53 9.52 -13.26 1.39
N PRO A 54 8.20 -13.52 1.26
CA PRO A 54 7.18 -12.53 1.58
C PRO A 54 6.95 -12.45 3.09
N GLY A 55 6.68 -11.26 3.60
CA GLY A 55 6.30 -11.06 4.99
C GLY A 55 6.48 -9.61 5.43
N HIS A 56 6.20 -9.38 6.71
CA HIS A 56 6.35 -8.08 7.34
C HIS A 56 7.53 -8.11 8.31
N ILE A 57 8.28 -7.02 8.35
CA ILE A 57 9.48 -6.86 9.19
C ILE A 57 9.21 -5.75 10.21
N TYR A 58 8.83 -4.58 9.71
CA TYR A 58 8.59 -3.38 10.51
C TYR A 58 7.55 -2.49 9.82
N SER A 59 6.59 -1.95 10.58
CA SER A 59 5.40 -1.26 10.05
C SER A 59 5.68 0.04 9.28
N ARG A 60 6.87 0.64 9.44
CA ARG A 60 7.30 1.75 8.56
C ARG A 60 7.54 1.31 7.12
N ILE A 61 7.84 0.03 6.88
CA ILE A 61 8.09 -0.55 5.56
C ILE A 61 6.80 -1.15 5.00
N SER A 62 6.13 -2.01 5.78
CA SER A 62 4.85 -2.61 5.41
C SER A 62 4.08 -3.10 6.65
N ASN A 63 2.75 -3.10 6.60
CA ASN A 63 1.87 -3.52 7.68
C ASN A 63 0.62 -4.21 7.08
N PRO A 64 0.13 -5.36 7.60
CA PRO A 64 -1.00 -6.08 7.01
C PRO A 64 -2.28 -5.25 6.85
N THR A 65 -2.56 -4.36 7.80
CA THR A 65 -3.74 -3.48 7.72
C THR A 65 -3.58 -2.44 6.60
N LEU A 66 -2.38 -1.93 6.38
CA LEU A 66 -2.09 -0.99 5.29
C LEU A 66 -2.04 -1.72 3.93
N ASP A 67 -1.43 -2.90 3.86
CA ASP A 67 -1.35 -3.73 2.64
C ASP A 67 -2.75 -4.06 2.09
N LEU A 68 -3.73 -4.34 2.96
CA LEU A 68 -5.12 -4.50 2.54
C LEU A 68 -5.69 -3.21 1.90
N LEU A 69 -5.44 -2.04 2.50
CA LEU A 69 -5.87 -0.75 1.95
C LEU A 69 -5.19 -0.49 0.61
N GLU A 70 -3.88 -0.71 0.53
CA GLU A 70 -3.05 -0.50 -0.65
C GLU A 70 -3.52 -1.33 -1.84
N ARG A 71 -3.70 -2.65 -1.64
CA ARG A 71 -4.20 -3.56 -2.68
C ARG A 71 -5.60 -3.18 -3.14
N ARG A 72 -6.47 -2.77 -2.21
CA ARG A 72 -7.84 -2.38 -2.54
C ARG A 72 -7.88 -1.07 -3.33
N CYS A 73 -7.15 -0.05 -2.91
CA CYS A 73 -7.04 1.19 -3.68
C CYS A 73 -6.44 0.94 -5.06
N ALA A 74 -5.39 0.12 -5.16
CA ALA A 74 -4.77 -0.22 -6.44
C ALA A 74 -5.77 -0.89 -7.41
N ASP A 75 -6.52 -1.90 -6.95
CA ASP A 75 -7.55 -2.56 -7.76
C ASP A 75 -8.67 -1.61 -8.21
N LEU A 76 -9.10 -0.69 -7.34
CA LEU A 76 -10.15 0.28 -7.65
C LEU A 76 -9.71 1.32 -8.69
N GLU A 77 -8.43 1.71 -8.66
CA GLU A 77 -7.81 2.62 -9.63
C GLU A 77 -7.34 1.90 -10.92
N GLY A 78 -7.35 0.57 -10.94
CA GLY A 78 -6.80 -0.22 -12.05
C GLY A 78 -5.26 -0.20 -12.13
N ALA A 79 -4.60 0.05 -11.01
CA ALA A 79 -3.15 0.05 -10.87
C ALA A 79 -2.61 -1.32 -10.44
N GLU A 80 -1.32 -1.56 -10.69
CA GLU A 80 -0.65 -2.81 -10.31
C GLU A 80 -0.37 -2.90 -8.81
N ALA A 81 -0.12 -1.76 -8.16
CA ALA A 81 0.21 -1.67 -6.73
C ALA A 81 -0.17 -0.31 -6.16
N GLY A 82 -0.16 -0.21 -4.83
CA GLY A 82 -0.40 1.03 -4.09
C GLY A 82 0.50 1.11 -2.86
N VAL A 83 0.64 2.30 -2.29
CA VAL A 83 1.36 2.54 -1.03
C VAL A 83 0.56 3.56 -0.20
N ALA A 84 0.35 3.26 1.09
CA ALA A 84 -0.36 4.11 2.01
C ALA A 84 0.61 5.00 2.78
N LEU A 85 0.33 6.29 2.83
CA LEU A 85 1.18 7.28 3.51
C LEU A 85 0.38 8.07 4.54
N ALA A 86 1.11 8.70 5.47
CA ALA A 86 0.52 9.44 6.58
C ALA A 86 -0.29 10.69 6.14
N SER A 87 -0.09 11.20 4.92
CA SER A 87 -0.85 12.32 4.36
C SER A 87 -0.79 12.37 2.84
N GLY A 88 -1.67 13.15 2.22
CA GLY A 88 -1.62 13.41 0.77
C GLY A 88 -0.31 14.06 0.32
N MET A 89 0.21 15.03 1.08
CA MET A 89 1.53 15.61 0.79
C MET A 89 2.66 14.59 0.99
N GLY A 90 2.55 13.68 1.97
CA GLY A 90 3.48 12.58 2.14
C GLY A 90 3.57 11.72 0.87
N ALA A 91 2.42 11.39 0.26
CA ALA A 91 2.37 10.66 -1.00
C ALA A 91 3.05 11.41 -2.14
N ILE A 92 2.68 12.68 -2.37
CA ILE A 92 3.24 13.51 -3.44
C ILE A 92 4.76 13.67 -3.27
N CYS A 93 5.23 14.05 -2.08
CA CYS A 93 6.64 14.24 -1.82
C CYS A 93 7.42 12.93 -2.00
N SER A 94 6.88 11.79 -1.55
CA SER A 94 7.57 10.49 -1.68
C SER A 94 7.75 10.09 -3.15
N VAL A 95 6.78 10.39 -4.02
CA VAL A 95 6.94 10.21 -5.47
C VAL A 95 8.07 11.10 -6.00
N PHE A 96 8.06 12.40 -5.69
CA PHE A 96 9.08 13.32 -6.19
C PHE A 96 10.48 12.95 -5.71
N TRP A 97 10.65 12.65 -4.42
CA TRP A 97 11.93 12.24 -3.86
C TRP A 97 12.45 10.89 -4.39
N THR A 98 11.56 10.03 -4.90
CA THR A 98 11.95 8.73 -5.46
C THR A 98 12.43 8.87 -6.91
N PHE A 99 11.77 9.72 -7.70
CA PHE A 99 11.99 9.78 -9.15
C PHE A 99 12.86 10.94 -9.61
N LEU A 100 13.03 11.99 -8.80
CA LEU A 100 13.70 13.22 -9.23
C LEU A 100 15.06 13.40 -8.54
N SER A 101 15.96 14.03 -9.28
CA SER A 101 17.31 14.42 -8.85
C SER A 101 17.63 15.85 -9.29
N PRO A 102 18.66 16.50 -8.70
CA PRO A 102 19.07 17.84 -9.12
C PRO A 102 19.40 17.88 -10.61
N GLY A 103 18.70 18.73 -11.35
CA GLY A 103 18.82 18.87 -12.81
C GLY A 103 17.65 18.30 -13.61
N ASP A 104 16.75 17.55 -12.97
CA ASP A 104 15.52 17.07 -13.61
C ASP A 104 14.48 18.20 -13.76
N GLU A 105 13.52 18.01 -14.66
CA GLU A 105 12.44 18.96 -14.96
C GLU A 105 11.06 18.32 -14.68
N ILE A 106 10.16 19.10 -14.09
CA ILE A 106 8.75 18.72 -13.89
C ILE A 106 7.87 19.70 -14.65
N ILE A 107 6.93 19.18 -15.44
CA ILE A 107 5.86 19.99 -16.05
C ILE A 107 4.60 19.81 -15.22
N THR A 108 4.00 20.91 -14.81
CA THR A 108 2.75 20.90 -14.02
C THR A 108 1.67 21.75 -14.65
N ASP A 109 0.43 21.55 -14.21
CA ASP A 109 -0.64 22.50 -14.49
C ASP A 109 -0.36 23.86 -13.82
N ASN A 110 -0.95 24.93 -14.35
CA ASN A 110 -0.85 26.28 -13.77
C ASN A 110 -1.58 26.40 -12.42
N THR A 111 -2.51 25.49 -12.14
CA THR A 111 -3.34 25.46 -10.93
C THR A 111 -3.11 24.16 -10.19
N LEU A 112 -2.49 24.26 -9.01
CA LEU A 112 -2.26 23.13 -8.12
C LEU A 112 -2.78 23.41 -6.73
N TYR A 113 -2.90 22.36 -5.91
CA TYR A 113 -3.10 22.51 -4.48
C TYR A 113 -1.92 23.30 -3.86
N GLY A 114 -2.23 24.27 -3.00
CA GLY A 114 -1.25 25.25 -2.53
C GLY A 114 -0.01 24.66 -1.85
N CYS A 115 -0.15 23.59 -1.06
CA CYS A 115 1.01 22.95 -0.42
C CYS A 115 1.86 22.15 -1.43
N THR A 116 1.26 21.63 -2.51
CA THR A 116 2.00 21.00 -3.60
C THR A 116 2.81 22.04 -4.35
N PHE A 117 2.20 23.17 -4.69
CA PHE A 117 2.90 24.28 -5.33
C PHE A 117 4.04 24.82 -4.46
N ALA A 118 3.84 24.96 -3.16
CA ALA A 118 4.87 25.47 -2.24
C ALA A 118 6.04 24.49 -2.00
N PHE A 119 5.88 23.21 -2.32
CA PHE A 119 6.94 22.20 -2.19
C PHE A 119 7.90 22.19 -3.38
N MET A 120 7.40 22.56 -4.57
CA MET A 120 8.17 22.66 -5.81
C MET A 120 9.00 23.95 -5.84
#